data_AF-A0A359CJJ0-F1
#
_entry.id   AF-A0A359CJJ0-F1
#
_cell.length_a   1.000
_cell.length_b   1.000
_cell.length_c   1.000
_cell.angle_alpha   90.00
_cell.angle_beta   90.00
_cell.angle_gamma   90.00
#
_symmetry.space_group_name_H-M   'P 1'
#
loop_
_entity.id
_entity.type
_entity.pdbx_description
1 polymer ?
#
loop_
_entity_poly.entity_id
_entity_poly.type
_entity_poly.pdbx_seq_one_letter_code
_entity_poly.pdbx_strand_id
1 'polypeptide(L)'
;MQKSIYHIEKMDCPSEEQLIRMKLEPMEGIQSLVFDLPGRTLEVYHTADADAILSALETLQLQSTRVGGFHHRRERGVPHIAVG
;
A
#
# COMPACT_ATOMS: atom_id res chain seq x y z
N MET A 1 -8.49 8.09 4.07
CA MET A 1 -8.20 6.84 3.35
C MET A 1 -7.20 7.13 2.24
N GLN A 2 -6.31 6.19 1.99
CA GLN A 2 -5.30 6.22 0.93
C GLN A 2 -5.68 5.32 -0.26
N LYS A 3 -4.76 5.24 -1.23
CA LYS A 3 -4.32 3.98 -1.86
C LYS A 3 -2.78 3.91 -1.93
N SER A 4 -2.16 2.77 -1.66
CA SER A 4 -0.73 2.49 -1.95
C SER A 4 -0.59 1.29 -2.88
N ILE A 5 0.46 1.24 -3.71
CA ILE A 5 0.66 0.18 -4.72
C ILE A 5 2.09 -0.36 -4.62
N TYR A 6 2.22 -1.67 -4.53
CA TYR A 6 3.48 -2.40 -4.37
C TYR A 6 3.61 -3.47 -5.46
N HIS A 7 4.78 -3.54 -6.11
CA HIS A 7 5.17 -4.66 -6.96
C HIS A 7 5.95 -5.66 -6.09
N ILE A 8 5.63 -6.95 -6.18
CA ILE A 8 6.20 -8.00 -5.32
C ILE A 8 6.66 -9.13 -6.23
N GLU A 9 7.97 -9.19 -6.55
CA GLU A 9 8.49 -10.02 -7.66
C GLU A 9 8.19 -11.51 -7.52
N LYS A 10 7.99 -12.03 -6.30
CA LYS A 10 7.69 -13.45 -6.04
C LYS A 10 6.20 -13.76 -5.86
N MET A 11 5.30 -12.80 -6.07
CA MET A 11 3.85 -12.99 -5.87
C MET A 11 3.17 -13.58 -7.11
N ASP A 12 3.60 -14.77 -7.53
CA ASP A 12 3.04 -15.47 -8.70
C ASP A 12 2.18 -16.71 -8.37
N CYS A 13 2.14 -17.13 -7.11
CA CYS A 13 1.29 -18.22 -6.63
C CYS A 13 0.38 -17.79 -5.45
N PRO A 14 -0.75 -18.49 -5.22
CA PRO A 14 -1.70 -18.14 -4.15
C PRO A 14 -1.14 -18.39 -2.74
N SER A 15 -0.05 -19.16 -2.59
CA SER A 15 0.64 -19.36 -1.31
C SER A 15 1.27 -18.05 -0.80
N GLU A 16 1.96 -17.33 -1.68
CA GLU A 16 2.61 -16.06 -1.42
C GLU A 16 1.58 -14.96 -1.22
N GLU A 17 0.49 -14.96 -1.99
CA GLU A 17 -0.67 -14.11 -1.77
C GLU A 17 -1.24 -14.29 -0.35
N GLN A 18 -1.46 -15.54 0.08
CA GLN A 18 -1.95 -15.86 1.41
C GLN A 18 -0.95 -15.49 2.53
N LEU A 19 0.37 -15.63 2.31
CA LEU A 19 1.39 -15.16 3.24
C LEU A 19 1.34 -13.63 3.43
N ILE A 20 1.21 -12.87 2.34
CA ILE A 20 1.06 -11.42 2.37
C ILE A 20 -0.24 -11.01 3.08
N ARG A 21 -1.34 -11.69 2.76
CA ARG A 21 -2.65 -11.50 3.39
C ARG A 21 -2.57 -11.68 4.91
N MET A 22 -2.04 -12.82 5.38
CA MET A 22 -1.86 -13.10 6.81
C MET A 22 -0.88 -12.13 7.51
N LYS A 23 0.04 -11.49 6.77
CA LYS A 23 0.95 -10.48 7.32
C LYS A 23 0.29 -9.11 7.48
N LEU A 24 -0.60 -8.73 6.56
CA LEU A 24 -1.20 -7.39 6.52
C LEU A 24 -2.60 -7.29 7.16
N GLU A 25 -3.45 -8.32 7.07
CA GLU A 25 -4.77 -8.31 7.73
C GLU A 25 -4.75 -8.01 9.24
N PRO A 26 -3.78 -8.46 10.06
CA PRO A 26 -3.72 -8.09 11.48
C PRO A 26 -3.16 -6.68 11.75
N MET A 27 -2.78 -5.89 10.73
CA MET A 27 -2.26 -4.54 10.92
C MET A 27 -3.39 -3.51 11.03
N GLU A 28 -3.40 -2.74 12.12
CA GLU A 28 -4.37 -1.66 12.31
C GLU A 28 -4.35 -0.64 11.15
N GLY A 29 -5.54 -0.32 10.63
CA GLY A 29 -5.71 0.64 9.54
C GLY A 29 -5.61 0.05 8.13
N ILE A 30 -5.38 -1.25 7.96
CA ILE A 30 -5.67 -1.94 6.69
C ILE A 30 -7.18 -2.07 6.54
N GLN A 31 -7.73 -1.67 5.38
CA GLN A 31 -9.17 -1.79 5.07
C GLN A 31 -9.45 -2.75 3.90
N SER A 32 -8.51 -2.87 2.95
CA SER A 32 -8.65 -3.78 1.81
C SER A 32 -7.29 -4.04 1.15
N LEU A 33 -7.13 -5.25 0.63
CA LEU A 33 -5.99 -5.74 -0.14
C LEU A 33 -6.54 -6.23 -1.49
N VAL A 34 -6.02 -5.71 -2.59
CA VAL A 34 -6.37 -6.15 -3.96
C VAL A 34 -5.12 -6.73 -4.61
N PHE A 35 -5.16 -8.02 -4.89
CA PHE A 35 -4.04 -8.78 -5.44
C PHE A 35 -4.22 -8.99 -6.95
N ASP A 36 -3.19 -8.66 -7.71
CA ASP A 36 -3.05 -9.03 -9.12
C ASP A 36 -1.80 -9.89 -9.29
N LEU A 37 -1.97 -11.22 -9.25
CA LEU A 37 -0.88 -12.18 -9.47
C LEU A 37 -0.22 -12.05 -10.86
N PRO A 38 -0.93 -11.90 -12.00
CA PRO A 38 -0.27 -11.87 -13.30
C PRO A 38 0.61 -10.62 -13.52
N GLY A 39 0.22 -9.46 -12.97
CA GLY A 39 1.05 -8.25 -12.91
C GLY A 39 1.85 -8.11 -11.60
N ARG A 40 1.89 -9.15 -10.76
CA ARG A 40 2.64 -9.23 -9.49
C ARG A 40 2.45 -8.02 -8.55
N THR A 41 1.26 -7.44 -8.57
CA THR A 41 0.97 -6.15 -7.95
C THR A 41 -0.06 -6.27 -6.84
N LEU A 42 0.21 -5.61 -5.70
CA LEU A 42 -0.69 -5.47 -4.57
C LEU A 42 -1.12 -3.99 -4.44
N GLU A 43 -2.42 -3.75 -4.44
CA GLU A 43 -2.99 -2.48 -3.98
C GLU A 43 -3.43 -2.58 -2.50
N VAL A 44 -2.99 -1.63 -1.68
CA VAL A 44 -3.33 -1.57 -0.26
C VAL A 44 -4.12 -0.30 0.04
N TYR A 45 -5.32 -0.47 0.58
CA TYR A 45 -6.17 0.63 1.03
C TYR A 45 -5.98 0.83 2.54
N HIS A 46 -5.06 1.73 2.90
CA HIS A 46 -4.61 1.98 4.28
C HIS A 46 -5.15 3.30 4.91
N THR A 47 -5.18 3.35 6.24
CA THR A 47 -5.11 4.55 7.09
C THR A 47 -3.87 4.57 8.00
N ALA A 48 -3.14 3.45 8.09
CA ALA A 48 -1.80 3.33 8.69
C ALA A 48 -0.75 4.19 7.97
N ASP A 49 0.55 4.02 8.25
CA ASP A 49 1.64 4.54 7.40
C ASP A 49 2.02 3.56 6.27
N ALA A 50 2.50 4.07 5.14
CA ALA A 50 2.91 3.24 3.99
C ALA A 50 4.27 2.58 4.19
N ASP A 51 5.15 3.22 4.98
CA ASP A 51 6.49 2.73 5.29
C ASP A 51 6.41 1.52 6.23
N ALA A 52 5.52 1.58 7.22
CA ALA A 52 5.18 0.44 8.08
C ALA A 52 4.63 -0.76 7.28
N ILE A 53 3.84 -0.51 6.23
CA ILE A 53 3.32 -1.56 5.33
C ILE A 53 4.43 -2.12 4.44
N LEU A 54 5.32 -1.28 3.91
CA LEU A 54 6.47 -1.71 3.13
C LEU A 54 7.40 -2.59 3.97
N SER A 55 7.77 -2.13 5.16
CA SER A 55 8.62 -2.88 6.10
C SER A 55 7.98 -4.21 6.50
N ALA A 56 6.65 -4.26 6.71
CA ALA A 56 5.94 -5.50 6.93
C ALA A 56 6.04 -6.48 5.75
N LEU A 57 5.91 -6.00 4.50
CA LEU A 57 6.11 -6.81 3.30
C LEU A 57 7.56 -7.29 3.13
N GLU A 58 8.55 -6.44 3.44
CA GLU A 58 9.98 -6.79 3.34
C GLU A 58 10.36 -7.95 4.26
N THR A 59 9.73 -8.08 5.45
CA THR A 59 9.95 -9.23 6.33
C THR A 59 9.57 -10.59 5.72
N LEU A 60 8.78 -10.61 4.63
CA LEU A 60 8.42 -11.84 3.91
C LEU A 60 9.48 -12.25 2.87
N GLN A 61 10.48 -11.40 2.61
CA GLN A 61 11.56 -11.63 1.64
C GLN A 61 11.07 -11.90 0.19
N LEU A 62 9.88 -11.40 -0.16
CA LEU A 62 9.22 -11.56 -1.46
C LEU A 62 9.62 -10.52 -2.52
N GLN A 63 10.63 -9.69 -2.25
CA GLN A 63 11.09 -8.58 -3.11
C GLN A 63 9.96 -7.57 -3.39
N SER A 64 9.44 -6.96 -2.32
CA SER A 64 8.41 -5.93 -2.35
C SER A 64 9.00 -4.53 -2.57
N THR A 65 8.58 -3.84 -3.63
CA THR A 65 8.94 -2.44 -3.91
C THR A 65 7.67 -1.59 -4.03
N ARG A 66 7.60 -0.45 -3.35
CA ARG A 66 6.49 0.51 -3.52
C ARG A 66 6.63 1.22 -4.87
N VAL A 67 5.67 0.99 -5.77
CA VAL A 67 5.66 1.60 -7.11
C VAL A 67 4.74 2.81 -7.21
N GLY A 68 3.87 3.04 -6.23
CA GLY A 68 3.05 4.24 -6.18
C GLY A 68 2.22 4.42 -4.91
N GLY A 69 1.50 5.54 -4.84
CA GLY A 69 0.52 5.79 -3.80
C GLY A 69 -0.22 7.12 -3.98
N PHE A 70 -1.54 7.07 -3.84
CA PHE A 70 -2.42 8.22 -3.78
C PHE A 70 -2.83 8.49 -2.34
N HIS A 71 -2.13 9.43 -1.69
CA HIS A 71 -2.74 10.14 -0.57
C HIS A 71 -3.86 11.02 -1.13
N HIS A 72 -5.11 10.76 -0.71
CA HIS A 72 -6.23 11.64 -1.02
C HIS A 72 -6.04 12.97 -0.26
N ARG A 73 -5.33 13.90 -0.91
CA ARG A 73 -5.04 15.24 -0.40
C ARG A 73 -6.34 16.03 -0.33
N ARG A 74 -7.04 15.93 0.81
CA ARG A 74 -8.00 16.95 1.22
C ARG A 74 -7.28 18.30 1.21
N GLU A 75 -7.81 19.21 0.41
CA GLU A 75 -7.46 20.62 0.38
C GLU A 75 -7.16 21.19 1.79
N ARG A 76 -5.91 21.63 2.00
CA ARG A 76 -5.57 22.52 3.11
C ARG A 76 -4.89 23.75 2.53
N GLY A 77 -5.52 24.91 2.73
CA GLY A 77 -5.03 26.20 2.28
C GLY A 77 -5.37 26.51 0.82
N VAL A 78 -6.48 27.21 0.60
CA VAL A 78 -6.48 28.23 -0.45
C VAL A 78 -5.44 29.28 -0.08
N PRO A 79 -4.48 29.64 -0.95
CA PRO A 79 -3.63 30.79 -0.70
C PRO A 79 -4.48 32.06 -0.85
N HIS A 80 -4.94 32.61 0.27
CA HIS A 80 -5.68 33.86 0.28
C HIS A 80 -4.69 35.02 0.06
N ILE A 81 -4.34 35.26 -1.20
CA ILE A 81 -3.40 36.32 -1.62
C ILE A 81 -4.05 37.69 -1.43
N ALA A 82 -3.89 38.25 -0.23
CA ALA A 82 -4.41 39.55 0.15
C ALA A 82 -3.42 40.67 -0.24
N VAL A 83 -3.32 40.95 -1.55
CA VAL A 83 -2.72 42.17 -2.13
C VAL A 83 -3.49 42.50 -3.41
N GLY A 84 -4.03 43.69 -3.61
CA GLY A 84 -4.09 44.86 -2.73
C GLY A 84 -4.99 45.95 -3.32
#